data_AF-A0AAI8TV84-F1
#
_entry.id   AF-A0AAI8TV84-F1
#
_cell.length_a   1.000
_cell.length_b   1.000
_cell.length_c   1.000
_cell.angle_alpha   90.00
_cell.angle_beta   90.00
_cell.angle_gamma   90.00
#
_symmetry.space_group_name_H-M   'P 1'
#
loop_
_entity.id
_entity.type
_entity.pdbx_description
1 polymer ?
#
loop_
_entity_poly.entity_id
_entity_poly.type
_entity_poly.pdbx_seq_one_letter_code
_entity_poly.pdbx_strand_id
1 'polypeptide(L)'
;MATDRPSPLQHLAYAYGKRLPDTMRAWVAQDLAGDGAVRRHMIRMAIPPLIVLAPFWLLPASLYVHLEMTVPIYIWALLMALALNKIWRRHRLAQHSLDPNLVDVIQRRKDAQIHEDYIRRFGPRPESAAAQSNSSPF
;
A
#
# COMPACT_ATOMS: atom_id res chain seq x y z
N MET A 1 -29.22 4.59 8.94
CA MET A 1 -28.36 3.68 8.16
C MET A 1 -27.01 4.37 8.00
N ALA A 2 -26.01 3.98 8.78
CA ALA A 2 -24.66 4.55 8.64
C ALA A 2 -24.12 4.12 7.27
N THR A 3 -23.77 5.07 6.42
CA THR A 3 -23.20 4.75 5.11
C THR A 3 -21.79 4.21 5.34
N ASP A 4 -21.61 2.88 5.24
CA ASP A 4 -20.32 2.20 5.42
C ASP A 4 -19.27 2.54 4.34
N ARG A 5 -19.53 3.53 3.49
CA ARG A 5 -18.66 3.95 2.39
C ARG A 5 -18.47 5.47 2.40
N PRO A 6 -17.22 5.96 2.26
CA PRO A 6 -16.97 7.40 2.15
C PRO A 6 -17.60 7.98 0.90
N SER A 7 -18.01 9.25 0.99
CA SER A 7 -18.37 10.02 -0.19
C SER A 7 -17.15 10.24 -1.10
N PRO A 8 -17.32 10.53 -2.40
CA PRO A 8 -16.19 10.73 -3.32
C PRO A 8 -15.19 11.79 -2.84
N LEU A 9 -15.69 12.91 -2.28
CA LEU A 9 -14.85 13.96 -1.72
C LEU A 9 -14.12 13.52 -0.45
N GLN A 10 -14.79 12.76 0.43
CA GLN A 10 -14.15 12.19 1.61
C GLN A 10 -13.07 11.17 1.22
N HIS A 11 -13.33 10.37 0.18
CA HIS A 11 -12.38 9.40 -0.34
C HIS A 11 -11.14 10.09 -0.93
N LEU A 12 -11.33 11.18 -1.68
CA LEU A 12 -10.24 11.97 -2.25
C LEU A 12 -9.41 12.64 -1.14
N ALA A 13 -10.07 13.33 -0.21
CA ALA A 13 -9.42 13.96 0.93
C ALA A 13 -8.63 12.93 1.75
N TYR A 14 -9.21 11.74 1.95
CA TYR A 14 -8.55 10.62 2.61
C TYR A 14 -7.35 10.11 1.85
N ALA A 15 -7.44 9.93 0.53
CA ALA A 15 -6.31 9.49 -0.28
C ALA A 15 -5.08 10.38 -0.09
N TYR A 16 -5.29 11.70 0.13
CA TYR A 16 -4.23 12.69 0.31
C TYR A 16 -3.92 13.06 1.76
N GLY A 17 -4.45 12.36 2.76
CA GLY A 17 -3.99 12.49 4.15
C GLY A 17 -5.05 12.83 5.19
N LYS A 18 -6.28 13.19 4.81
CA LYS A 18 -7.34 13.45 5.79
C LYS A 18 -7.78 12.17 6.50
N ARG A 19 -7.98 12.28 7.81
CA ARG A 19 -8.59 11.23 8.63
C ARG A 19 -10.10 11.17 8.35
N LEU A 20 -10.58 9.97 8.04
CA LEU A 20 -12.01 9.63 7.94
C LEU A 20 -12.69 9.62 9.34
N PRO A 21 -14.00 9.88 9.43
CA PRO A 21 -14.76 9.71 10.67
C PRO A 21 -14.66 8.29 11.23
N ASP A 22 -14.76 8.17 12.55
CA ASP A 22 -14.58 6.88 13.25
C ASP A 22 -15.67 5.84 12.91
N THR A 23 -16.84 6.29 12.45
CA THR A 23 -17.92 5.42 11.95
C THR A 23 -17.51 4.60 10.72
N MET A 24 -16.47 5.02 9.98
CA MET A 24 -15.99 4.35 8.76
C MET A 24 -14.71 3.52 8.99
N ARG A 25 -14.35 3.23 10.24
CA ARG A 25 -13.14 2.45 10.58
C ARG A 25 -13.09 1.08 9.92
N ALA A 26 -14.22 0.38 9.81
CA ALA A 26 -14.28 -0.92 9.15
C ALA A 26 -13.89 -0.83 7.66
N TRP A 27 -14.38 0.20 6.97
CA TRP A 27 -14.01 0.47 5.59
C TRP A 27 -12.52 0.79 5.45
N VAL A 28 -11.96 1.62 6.35
CA VAL A 28 -10.53 1.95 6.37
C VAL A 28 -9.67 0.71 6.61
N ALA A 29 -10.08 -0.16 7.54
CA ALA A 29 -9.39 -1.43 7.79
C ALA A 29 -9.38 -2.30 6.53
N GLN A 30 -10.49 -2.42 5.81
CA GLN A 30 -10.54 -3.17 4.56
C GLN A 30 -9.73 -2.51 3.43
N ASP A 31 -9.71 -1.17 3.35
CA ASP A 31 -8.93 -0.45 2.36
C ASP A 31 -7.42 -0.61 2.58
N LEU A 32 -6.97 -0.52 3.84
CA LEU A 32 -5.56 -0.56 4.20
C LEU A 32 -5.04 -1.99 4.38
N ALA A 33 -5.83 -2.92 4.89
CA ALA A 33 -5.42 -4.29 5.21
C ALA A 33 -6.03 -5.35 4.29
N GLY A 34 -6.98 -5.02 3.42
CA GLY A 34 -7.64 -5.96 2.52
C GLY A 34 -6.88 -6.23 1.21
N ASP A 35 -7.37 -7.20 0.46
CA ASP A 35 -6.75 -7.64 -0.80
C ASP A 35 -6.63 -6.49 -1.80
N GLY A 36 -5.45 -6.38 -2.43
CA GLY A 36 -5.15 -5.30 -3.38
C GLY A 36 -4.87 -3.94 -2.75
N ALA A 37 -4.62 -3.84 -1.44
CA ALA A 37 -4.23 -2.58 -0.78
C ALA A 37 -3.01 -1.92 -1.45
N VAL A 38 -2.00 -2.70 -1.85
CA VAL A 38 -0.83 -2.21 -2.59
C VAL A 38 -1.24 -1.59 -3.92
N ARG A 39 -2.11 -2.26 -4.69
CA ARG A 39 -2.60 -1.77 -5.98
C ARG A 39 -3.36 -0.45 -5.81
N ARG A 40 -4.25 -0.34 -4.82
CA ARG A 40 -4.98 0.90 -4.52
C ARG A 40 -4.04 2.04 -4.12
N HIS A 41 -3.02 1.75 -3.30
CA HIS A 41 -2.01 2.74 -2.94
C HIS A 41 -1.22 3.22 -4.16
N MET A 42 -0.76 2.29 -5.00
CA MET A 42 -0.02 2.64 -6.22
C MET A 42 -0.83 3.51 -7.18
N ILE A 43 -2.10 3.19 -7.40
CA ILE A 43 -2.99 4.01 -8.25
C ILE A 43 -3.13 5.43 -7.67
N ARG A 44 -3.32 5.55 -6.35
CA ARG A 44 -3.44 6.88 -5.69
C ARG A 44 -2.15 7.69 -5.79
N MET A 45 -0.99 7.04 -5.60
CA MET A 45 0.31 7.70 -5.62
C MET A 45 0.84 8.00 -7.02
N ALA A 46 0.28 7.37 -8.06
CA ALA A 46 0.59 7.69 -9.46
C ALA A 46 0.00 9.04 -9.91
N ILE A 47 -1.08 9.51 -9.27
CA ILE A 47 -1.80 10.71 -9.69
C ILE A 47 -1.01 12.00 -9.44
N PRO A 48 -0.45 12.27 -8.24
CA PRO A 48 0.25 13.54 -7.99
C PRO A 48 1.46 13.79 -8.90
N PRO A 49 2.38 12.83 -9.12
CA PRO A 49 3.49 13.02 -10.05
C PRO A 49 3.01 13.31 -11.48
N LEU A 50 1.93 12.66 -11.93
CA LEU A 50 1.36 12.91 -13.24
C LEU A 50 0.85 14.36 -13.37
N ILE A 51 0.15 14.87 -12.35
CA ILE A 51 -0.35 16.25 -12.32
C ILE A 51 0.82 17.26 -12.35
N VAL A 52 1.89 16.98 -11.61
CA VAL A 52 3.08 17.85 -11.57
C VAL A 52 3.85 17.83 -12.89
N LEU A 53 3.91 16.69 -13.56
CA LEU A 53 4.65 16.51 -14.82
C LEU A 53 3.83 16.92 -16.05
N ALA A 54 2.50 16.91 -15.99
CA ALA A 54 1.63 17.22 -17.13
C ALA A 54 1.90 18.59 -17.79
N PRO A 55 2.18 19.69 -17.06
CA PRO A 55 2.49 20.98 -17.68
C PRO A 55 3.72 20.97 -18.59
N PHE A 56 4.72 20.10 -18.33
CA PHE A 56 5.92 20.00 -19.17
C PHE A 56 5.60 19.51 -20.58
N TRP A 57 4.49 18.78 -20.76
CA TRP A 57 4.01 18.29 -22.06
C TRP A 57 3.34 19.37 -22.92
N LEU A 58 3.09 20.56 -22.37
CA LEU A 58 2.59 21.71 -23.12
C LEU A 58 3.72 22.47 -23.85
N LEU A 59 4.98 22.16 -23.52
CA LEU A 59 6.13 22.80 -24.15
C LEU A 59 6.38 22.19 -25.54
N PRO A 60 6.76 23.01 -26.53
CA PRO A 60 7.11 22.52 -27.85
C PRO A 60 8.46 21.80 -27.81
N ALA A 61 8.44 20.49 -27.57
CA ALA A 61 9.62 19.62 -27.61
C ALA A 61 9.28 18.27 -28.29
N SER A 62 10.31 17.53 -28.70
CA SER A 62 10.12 16.20 -29.28
C SER A 62 9.60 15.22 -28.22
N LEU A 63 8.90 14.17 -28.65
CA LEU A 63 8.42 13.12 -27.73
C LEU A 63 9.58 12.48 -26.94
N TYR A 64 10.74 12.34 -27.57
CA TYR A 64 11.94 11.80 -26.93
C TYR A 64 12.38 12.67 -25.75
N VAL A 65 12.47 13.98 -25.94
CA VAL A 65 12.85 14.93 -24.88
C VAL A 65 11.85 14.91 -23.72
N HIS A 66 10.54 14.87 -24.02
CA HIS A 66 9.51 14.75 -22.99
C HIS A 66 9.66 13.48 -22.14
N LEU A 67 9.95 12.35 -22.77
CA LEU A 67 10.15 11.08 -22.06
C LEU A 67 11.39 11.13 -21.17
N GLU A 68 12.52 11.61 -21.68
CA GLU A 68 13.77 11.72 -20.89
C GLU A 68 13.60 12.61 -19.65
N MET A 69 12.85 13.70 -19.77
CA MET A 69 12.65 14.64 -18.67
C MET A 69 11.63 14.14 -17.63
N THR A 70 10.58 13.43 -18.05
CA THR A 70 9.44 13.09 -17.17
C THR A 70 9.44 11.65 -16.69
N VAL A 71 9.85 10.68 -17.51
CA VAL A 71 9.77 9.25 -17.18
C VAL A 71 10.67 8.87 -16.01
N PRO A 72 11.95 9.29 -15.93
CA PRO A 72 12.80 8.93 -14.79
C PRO A 72 12.24 9.42 -13.45
N ILE A 73 11.73 10.66 -13.41
CA ILE A 73 11.12 11.24 -12.22
C ILE A 73 9.84 10.49 -11.85
N TYR A 74 9.00 10.18 -12.83
CA TYR A 74 7.76 9.45 -12.62
C TYR A 74 8.01 8.03 -12.09
N ILE A 75 8.92 7.28 -12.72
CA ILE A 75 9.31 5.94 -12.27
C ILE A 75 9.89 6.01 -10.86
N TRP A 76 10.78 6.96 -10.59
CA TRP A 76 11.36 7.13 -9.27
C TRP A 76 10.29 7.37 -8.19
N ALA A 77 9.31 8.23 -8.47
CA ALA A 77 8.20 8.48 -7.56
C ALA A 77 7.38 7.20 -7.28
N LEU A 78 7.13 6.37 -8.29
CA LEU A 78 6.43 5.10 -8.11
C LEU A 78 7.25 4.08 -7.31
N LEU A 79 8.55 4.01 -7.53
CA LEU A 79 9.44 3.15 -6.74
C LEU A 79 9.45 3.56 -5.27
N MET A 80 9.53 4.87 -5.00
CA MET A 80 9.44 5.40 -3.63
C MET A 80 8.08 5.11 -3.01
N ALA A 81 6.97 5.30 -3.74
CA ALA A 81 5.63 4.96 -3.26
C ALA A 81 5.52 3.46 -2.91
N LEU A 82 6.08 2.58 -3.75
CA LEU A 82 6.10 1.14 -3.48
C LEU A 82 6.92 0.80 -2.23
N ALA A 83 8.10 1.39 -2.09
CA ALA A 83 8.99 1.16 -0.95
C ALA A 83 8.37 1.66 0.37
N LEU A 84 7.78 2.87 0.37
CA LEU A 84 7.19 3.47 1.56
C LEU A 84 5.78 2.94 1.87
N ASN A 85 5.16 2.17 0.97
CA ASN A 85 3.79 1.68 1.13
C ASN A 85 3.54 0.98 2.48
N LYS A 86 4.47 0.13 2.95
CA LYS A 86 4.33 -0.56 4.24
C LYS A 86 4.27 0.44 5.40
N ILE A 87 5.24 1.36 5.46
CA ILE A 87 5.36 2.39 6.50
C ILE A 87 4.12 3.29 6.49
N TRP A 88 3.70 3.74 5.31
CA TRP A 88 2.55 4.61 5.15
C TRP A 88 1.25 3.94 5.60
N ARG A 89 1.01 2.68 5.22
CA ARG A 89 -0.17 1.92 5.65
C ARG A 89 -0.20 1.73 7.17
N ARG A 90 0.95 1.42 7.77
CA ARG A 90 1.11 1.26 9.22
C ARG A 90 0.79 2.57 9.96
N HIS A 91 1.34 3.68 9.48
CA HIS A 91 1.06 5.02 10.01
C HIS A 91 -0.44 5.38 9.89
N ARG A 92 -1.07 5.05 8.76
CA ARG A 92 -2.50 5.32 8.52
C ARG A 92 -3.42 4.51 9.42
N LEU A 93 -3.09 3.25 9.69
CA LEU A 93 -3.83 2.46 10.68
C LEU A 93 -3.72 3.08 12.08
N ALA A 94 -2.51 3.51 12.47
CA ALA A 94 -2.29 4.19 13.75
C ALA A 94 -3.09 5.51 13.86
N GLN A 95 -3.16 6.31 12.78
CA GLN A 95 -3.98 7.53 12.73
C GLN A 95 -5.47 7.26 12.99
N HIS A 96 -5.94 6.05 12.68
CA HIS A 96 -7.32 5.60 12.86
C HIS A 96 -7.54 4.77 14.13
N SER A 97 -6.54 4.68 15.01
CA SER A 97 -6.57 3.86 16.23
C SER A 97 -6.81 2.37 15.95
N LEU A 98 -6.35 1.89 14.80
CA LEU A 98 -6.38 0.48 14.39
C LEU A 98 -5.03 -0.18 14.63
N ASP A 99 -5.01 -1.50 14.85
CA ASP A 99 -3.77 -2.25 15.03
C ASP A 99 -2.86 -2.12 13.79
N PRO A 100 -1.67 -1.53 13.92
CA PRO A 100 -0.76 -1.35 12.80
C PRO A 100 -0.26 -2.67 12.18
N ASN A 101 -0.35 -3.79 12.91
CA ASN A 101 0.05 -5.11 12.42
C ASN A 101 -0.98 -5.73 11.46
N LEU A 102 -2.16 -5.10 11.28
CA LEU A 102 -3.15 -5.53 10.28
C LEU A 102 -2.58 -5.51 8.86
N VAL A 103 -1.55 -4.71 8.60
CA VAL A 103 -0.82 -4.66 7.31
C VAL A 103 -0.29 -6.04 6.90
N ASP A 104 0.13 -6.84 7.87
CA ASP A 104 0.81 -8.12 7.66
C ASP A 104 -0.17 -9.31 7.63
N VAL A 105 -1.45 -9.13 7.97
CA VAL A 105 -2.43 -10.23 8.08
C VAL A 105 -2.60 -10.99 6.77
N ILE A 106 -2.65 -10.30 5.64
CA ILE A 106 -2.73 -10.97 4.33
C ILE A 106 -1.43 -11.70 3.99
N GLN A 107 -0.28 -11.10 4.29
CA GLN A 107 1.00 -11.72 4.04
C GLN A 107 1.13 -12.99 4.89
N ARG A 108 0.80 -12.92 6.18
CA ARG A 108 0.72 -14.07 7.09
C ARG A 108 -0.22 -15.15 6.60
N ARG A 109 -1.40 -14.79 6.06
CA ARG A 109 -2.34 -15.78 5.50
C ARG A 109 -1.78 -16.50 4.27
N LYS A 110 -1.08 -15.77 3.38
CA LYS A 110 -0.41 -16.36 2.22
C LYS A 110 0.76 -17.24 2.65
N ASP A 111 1.57 -16.77 3.58
CA ASP A 111 2.73 -17.51 4.07
C ASP A 111 2.31 -18.75 4.88
N ALA A 112 1.16 -18.70 5.57
CA ALA A 112 0.57 -19.85 6.25
C ALA A 112 0.22 -20.97 5.27
N GLN A 113 -0.37 -20.65 4.11
CA GLN A 113 -0.63 -21.65 3.06
C GLN A 113 0.67 -22.28 2.54
N ILE A 114 1.71 -21.48 2.33
CA ILE A 114 3.03 -21.97 1.92
C ILE A 114 3.63 -22.86 3.02
N HIS A 115 3.49 -22.49 4.29
CA HIS A 115 3.97 -23.27 5.42
C HIS A 115 3.21 -24.60 5.55
N GLU A 116 1.89 -24.61 5.40
CA GLU A 116 1.10 -25.83 5.41
C GLU A 116 1.51 -26.78 4.27
N ASP A 117 1.70 -26.27 3.06
CA ASP A 117 2.15 -27.06 1.91
C ASP A 117 3.58 -27.58 2.10
N TYR A 118 4.47 -26.78 2.70
CA TYR A 118 5.82 -27.20 3.05
C TYR A 118 5.79 -28.34 4.06
N ILE A 119 5.00 -28.22 5.14
CA ILE A 119 4.87 -29.25 6.18
C ILE A 119 4.31 -30.54 5.58
N ARG A 120 3.34 -30.46 4.66
CA ARG A 120 2.79 -31.64 3.97
C ARG A 120 3.82 -32.38 3.12
N ARG A 121 4.74 -31.65 2.46
CA ARG A 121 5.73 -32.23 1.54
C ARG A 121 7.01 -32.69 2.22
N PHE A 122 7.47 -31.96 3.22
CA PHE A 122 8.82 -32.13 3.80
C PHE A 122 8.79 -32.42 5.32
N GLY A 123 7.62 -32.40 5.95
CA GLY A 123 7.47 -32.57 7.39
C GLY A 123 7.62 -31.27 8.19
N PRO A 124 7.29 -31.29 9.50
CA PRO A 124 7.38 -30.13 10.36
C PRO A 124 8.82 -29.65 10.55
N ARG A 125 9.00 -28.33 10.62
CA ARG A 125 10.31 -27.71 10.83
C ARG A 125 10.83 -28.09 12.24
N PRO A 126 12.12 -28.47 12.40
CA PRO A 126 12.68 -28.79 13.71
C PRO A 126 12.65 -27.59 14.65
N GLU A 127 12.41 -27.82 15.95
CA GLU A 127 12.23 -26.76 16.94
C GLU A 127 13.44 -25.82 17.08
N SER A 128 14.64 -26.31 16.77
CA SER A 128 15.86 -25.51 16.73
C SER A 128 15.80 -24.35 15.72
N ALA A 129 14.93 -24.43 14.71
CA ALA A 129 14.74 -23.39 13.72
C ALA A 129 13.62 -22.39 14.07
N ALA A 130 12.95 -22.54 15.21
CA ALA A 130 11.94 -21.58 15.69
C ALA A 130 12.55 -20.20 15.96
N ALA A 131 13.81 -20.14 16.40
CA ALA A 131 14.55 -18.88 16.60
C ALA A 131 14.78 -18.09 15.29
N GLN A 132 14.73 -18.76 14.13
CA GLN A 132 14.85 -18.14 12.80
C GLN A 132 13.51 -17.73 12.18
N SER A 133 12.38 -18.02 12.84
CA SER A 133 11.04 -17.65 12.35
C SER A 133 10.73 -16.15 12.44
N ASN A 134 11.71 -15.35 12.88
CA ASN A 134 11.55 -13.92 13.09
C ASN A 134 11.33 -13.22 11.74
N SER A 135 10.08 -12.85 11.49
CA SER A 135 9.60 -12.28 10.23
C SER A 135 9.68 -10.76 10.29
N SER A 136 10.85 -10.23 9.91
CA SER A 136 11.15 -8.80 9.71
C SER A 136 11.31 -7.95 10.99
N PRO A 137 12.48 -7.31 11.22
CA PRO A 137 12.66 -6.30 12.26
C PRO A 137 12.03 -4.93 11.93
N PHE A 138 11.39 -4.79 10.76
CA PHE A 138 10.75 -3.57 10.27
C PHE A 138 9.30 -3.80 9.84
#